data_AF-A0A0J9YUU0-F1
#
_entry.id   AF-A0A0J9YUU0-F1
#
_cell.length_a   1.000
_cell.length_b   1.000
_cell.length_c   1.000
_cell.angle_alpha   90.00
_cell.angle_beta   90.00
_cell.angle_gamma   90.00
#
_symmetry.space_group_name_H-M   'P 1'
#
loop_
_entity.id
_entity.type
_entity.pdbx_description
1 polymer ?
#
loop_
_entity_poly.entity_id
_entity_poly.type
_entity_poly.pdbx_seq_one_letter_code
_entity_poly.pdbx_strand_id
1 'polypeptide(L)' 'MGEDTDTRKINHSFLRDHSYVTEADVISTVEFNHTGELLATGDKGGRVVIFQREPEIKLSNYGRLPNETRGPRATT' A
#
# COMPACT_ATOMS: atom_id res chain seq x y z
N MET A 1 8.87 -4.77 -39.91
CA MET A 1 10.05 -4.74 -39.02
C MET A 1 9.55 -4.52 -37.61
N GLY A 2 9.77 -5.51 -36.73
CA GLY A 2 9.70 -5.35 -35.27
C GLY A 2 8.38 -5.68 -34.58
N GLU A 3 7.97 -6.95 -34.58
CA GLU A 3 7.17 -7.54 -33.50
C GLU A 3 8.04 -7.75 -32.25
N ASP A 4 7.37 -8.02 -31.12
CA ASP A 4 7.88 -8.60 -29.88
C ASP A 4 8.60 -7.69 -28.87
N THR A 5 7.84 -6.81 -28.21
CA THR A 5 8.18 -6.37 -26.85
C THR A 5 7.63 -7.35 -25.81
N ASP A 6 8.30 -8.49 -25.65
CA ASP A 6 8.12 -9.31 -24.45
C ASP A 6 9.46 -9.67 -23.79
N THR A 7 9.85 -8.86 -22.80
CA THR A 7 10.80 -9.28 -21.77
C THR A 7 10.15 -9.15 -20.40
N ARG A 8 9.17 -10.03 -20.15
CA ARG A 8 8.83 -10.41 -18.77
C ARG A 8 10.09 -11.00 -18.13
N LYS A 9 10.55 -10.45 -16.99
CA LYS A 9 11.14 -11.20 -15.85
C LYS A 9 11.66 -10.25 -14.76
N ILE A 10 10.73 -9.61 -14.06
CA ILE A 10 10.84 -9.43 -12.61
C ILE A 10 9.44 -9.61 -12.06
N ASN A 11 9.33 -10.32 -10.94
CA ASN A 11 8.06 -10.69 -10.30
C ASN A 11 7.33 -9.43 -9.79
N HIS A 12 6.75 -8.66 -10.71
CA HIS A 12 5.98 -7.45 -10.47
C HIS A 12 4.55 -7.60 -11.00
N SER A 13 3.92 -8.74 -10.73
CA SER A 13 2.48 -8.89 -10.96
C SER A 13 1.64 -7.85 -10.19
N PHE A 14 2.23 -7.10 -9.24
CA PHE A 14 1.57 -6.00 -8.52
C PHE A 14 1.73 -4.60 -9.14
N LEU A 15 2.72 -4.35 -10.01
CA LEU A 15 3.05 -2.98 -10.47
C LEU A 15 2.98 -2.81 -11.99
N ARG A 16 2.44 -3.78 -12.73
CA ARG A 16 2.57 -3.86 -14.19
C ARG A 16 1.81 -2.80 -15.01
N ASP A 17 1.27 -1.76 -14.38
CA ASP A 17 0.68 -0.58 -15.04
C ASP A 17 1.09 0.77 -14.40
N HIS A 18 1.97 0.77 -13.38
CA HIS A 18 2.23 1.93 -12.50
C HIS A 18 3.24 2.96 -13.04
N SER A 19 3.60 2.95 -14.33
CA SER A 19 4.47 4.02 -14.87
C SER A 19 3.72 5.34 -15.11
N TYR A 20 2.40 5.38 -14.93
CA TYR A 20 1.59 6.59 -14.99
C TYR A 20 0.60 6.65 -13.83
N VAL A 21 0.74 7.66 -12.97
CA VAL A 21 -0.33 8.06 -12.05
C VAL A 21 -1.41 8.72 -12.89
N THR A 22 -2.58 8.11 -12.95
CA THR A 22 -3.75 8.64 -13.68
C THR A 22 -4.60 9.51 -12.76
N GLU A 23 -5.54 10.27 -13.34
CA GLU A 23 -6.49 11.04 -12.52
C GLU A 23 -7.29 10.13 -11.57
N ALA A 24 -7.56 8.88 -11.97
CA ALA A 24 -8.25 7.91 -11.14
C ALA A 24 -7.45 7.53 -9.88
N ASP A 25 -6.12 7.64 -9.90
CA ASP A 25 -5.25 7.30 -8.76
C ASP A 25 -5.15 8.43 -7.71
N VAL A 26 -5.76 9.60 -7.96
CA VAL A 26 -5.72 10.73 -7.00
C VAL A 26 -6.60 10.44 -5.80
N ILE A 27 -6.01 10.40 -4.61
CA ILE A 27 -6.74 10.30 -3.34
C ILE A 27 -7.66 11.51 -3.20
N SER A 28 -8.95 11.24 -3.04
CA SER A 28 -10.03 12.23 -2.96
C SER A 28 -10.60 12.36 -1.56
N THR A 29 -10.54 11.29 -0.76
CA THR A 29 -11.07 11.26 0.61
C THR A 29 -10.15 10.46 1.53
N VAL A 30 -10.11 10.88 2.79
CA VAL A 30 -9.43 10.17 3.89
C VAL A 30 -10.31 10.21 5.13
N GLU A 31 -10.44 9.10 5.83
CA GLU A 31 -11.23 9.02 7.05
C GLU A 31 -10.61 8.03 8.04
N PHE A 32 -10.44 8.47 9.29
CA PHE A 32 -10.15 7.56 10.38
C PHE A 32 -11.44 7.00 10.95
N ASN A 33 -11.42 5.72 11.33
CA ASN A 33 -12.48 5.23 12.21
C ASN A 33 -12.41 5.93 13.58
N HIS A 34 -13.47 5.82 14.38
CA HIS A 34 -13.56 6.52 15.66
C HIS A 34 -12.40 6.23 16.63
N THR A 35 -11.81 5.04 16.56
CA THR A 35 -10.68 4.62 17.40
C THR A 35 -9.31 5.09 16.91
N GLY A 36 -9.20 5.51 15.65
CA GLY A 36 -7.92 5.84 15.00
C GLY A 36 -7.08 4.63 14.55
N GLU A 37 -7.55 3.40 14.76
CA GLU A 37 -6.84 2.17 14.43
C GLU A 37 -6.94 1.80 12.94
N LEU A 38 -7.94 2.33 12.24
CA LEU A 38 -8.12 2.18 10.80
C LEU A 38 -8.13 3.54 10.12
N LEU A 39 -7.43 3.63 8.98
CA LEU A 39 -7.47 4.75 8.05
C LEU A 39 -7.99 4.26 6.71
N ALA A 40 -9.14 4.76 6.27
CA ALA A 40 -9.68 4.54 4.94
C ALA A 40 -9.25 5.67 4.00
N THR A 41 -8.84 5.33 2.79
CA THR A 41 -8.57 6.28 1.70
C THR A 41 -9.38 5.91 0.48
N GLY A 42 -10.04 6.88 -0.16
CA GLY A 42 -10.73 6.70 -1.44
C GLY A 42 -10.08 7.53 -2.53
N ASP A 43 -9.87 6.96 -3.72
CA ASP A 43 -9.40 7.70 -4.89
C ASP A 43 -10.53 8.07 -5.86
N LYS A 44 -10.23 8.91 -6.85
CA LYS A 44 -11.19 9.32 -7.89
C LYS A 44 -11.67 8.15 -8.76
N GLY A 45 -10.90 7.06 -8.85
CA GLY A 45 -11.26 5.83 -9.54
C GLY A 45 -12.24 4.95 -8.77
N GLY A 46 -12.58 5.31 -7.52
CA GLY A 46 -13.49 4.56 -6.67
C GLY A 46 -12.85 3.38 -5.95
N ARG A 47 -11.52 3.24 -5.97
CA ARG A 47 -10.84 2.26 -5.12
C ARG A 47 -10.83 2.77 -3.68
N VAL A 48 -11.08 1.85 -2.76
CA VAL A 48 -10.99 2.10 -1.32
C VAL A 48 -9.85 1.25 -0.78
N VAL A 49 -8.98 1.86 0.01
CA VAL A 49 -7.88 1.17 0.69
C VAL A 49 -8.02 1.41 2.18
N ILE A 50 -7.94 0.34 2.95
CA ILE A 50 -7.98 0.39 4.41
C ILE A 50 -6.59 0.06 4.95
N PHE A 51 -6.02 1.01 5.67
CA PHE A 51 -4.80 0.86 6.43
C PHE A 51 -5.15 0.49 7.87
N GLN A 52 -4.57 -0.60 8.37
CA GLN A 52 -4.66 -0.98 9.76
C GLN A 52 -3.36 -0.61 10.48
N ARG A 53 -3.48 0.06 11.63
CA ARG A 53 -2.37 0.27 12.54
C ARG A 53 -1.85 -1.09 12.99
N GLU A 54 -0.56 -1.34 12.76
CA GLU A 54 0.08 -2.53 13.30
C GLU A 54 0.04 -2.46 14.84
N PRO A 55 -0.34 -3.55 15.54
CA PRO A 55 -0.31 -3.56 16.99
C PRO A 55 1.11 -3.28 17.47
N GLU A 56 1.25 -2.49 18.53
CA GLU A 56 2.52 -2.31 19.22
C GLU A 56 2.93 -3.65 19.84
N ILE A 57 3.65 -4.46 19.09
CA ILE A 57 4.29 -5.65 19.64
C ILE A 57 5.38 -5.12 20.57
N LYS A 58 5.12 -5.10 21.88
CA LYS A 58 6.18 -5.06 22.89
C LYS A 58 7.01 -6.31 22.68
N LEU A 59 8.03 -6.22 21.83
CA LEU A 59 8.97 -7.30 21.64
C LEU A 59 9.85 -7.34 22.89
N SER A 60 9.34 -7.95 23.96
CA SER A 60 10.15 -8.32 25.10
C SER A 60 11.09 -9.43 24.65
N ASN A 61 12.30 -9.01 24.28
CA ASN A 61 13.50 -9.82 24.09
C ASN A 61 13.50 -10.75 22.86
N TYR A 62 14.65 -10.75 22.17
CA TYR A 62 15.01 -11.46 20.94
C TYR A 62 14.57 -10.83 19.61
N GLY A 63 15.34 -9.83 19.17
CA GLY A 63 15.74 -9.74 17.75
C GLY A 63 15.35 -8.50 16.95
N ARG A 64 14.59 -7.54 17.50
CA ARG A 64 14.26 -6.30 16.75
C ARG A 64 15.35 -5.24 16.94
N LEU A 65 15.93 -4.77 15.84
CA LEU A 65 16.80 -3.58 15.85
C LEU A 65 15.94 -2.36 16.25
N PRO A 66 16.42 -1.49 17.16
CA PRO A 66 15.64 -0.43 17.81
C PRO A 66 14.97 0.59 16.87
N ASN A 67 15.26 0.57 15.58
CA ASN A 67 14.78 1.55 14.60
C ASN A 67 13.82 0.98 13.52
N GLU A 68 13.42 -0.29 13.60
CA GLU A 68 12.48 -0.85 12.62
C GLU A 68 11.04 -0.75 13.13
N THR A 69 10.40 0.39 12.91
CA THR A 69 8.95 0.56 13.10
C THR A 69 8.26 -0.01 11.87
N ARG A 70 7.57 -1.15 12.03
CA ARG A 70 6.69 -1.67 10.97
C ARG A 70 5.59 -0.64 10.74
N GLY A 71 5.52 -0.11 9.52
CA GLY A 71 4.48 0.85 9.12
C GLY A 71 3.09 0.20 9.02
N PRO A 72 2.04 1.01 8.83
CA PRO A 72 0.67 0.51 8.69
C PRO A 72 0.52 -0.43 7.50
N ARG A 73 -0.35 -1.44 7.65
CA ARG A 73 -0.61 -2.44 6.60
C ARG A 73 -1.87 -2.07 5.80
N ALA A 74 -1.74 -1.96 4.48
CA ALA A 74 -2.83 -1.65 3.57
C ALA A 74 -3.53 -2.93 3.06
N THR A 75 -4.86 -2.89 2.97
CA THR A 75 -5.71 -3.90 2.30
C THR A 75 -6.67 -3.20 1.35
N THR A 76 -6.83 -3.75 0.13
CA THR A 76 -7.75 -3.26 -0.92
C THR A 76 -9.02 -4.09 -0.94
#